data_AF-A0A2K1Q8J1-F1
#
_entry.id   AF-A0A2K1Q8J1-F1
#
_cell.length_a   1.000
_cell.length_b   1.000
_cell.length_c   1.000
_cell.angle_alpha   90.00
_cell.angle_beta   90.00
_cell.angle_gamma   90.00
#
_symmetry.space_group_name_H-M   'P 1'
#
loop_
_entity.id
_entity.type
_entity.pdbx_description
1 polymer ?
#
loop_
_entity_poly.entity_id
_entity_poly.type
_entity_poly.pdbx_seq_one_letter_code
_entity_poly.pdbx_strand_id
1 'polypeptide(L)'
;MAAAPSTLAAHGAWSGTAAGPQLSVGKQTYAGQALRSSAPLPPDAALSRISWRITLLTPPPPGLEIKLCSVTACIPLDRLTGQKAVPLPFSPNEELRFIYAVNAPGQLKPPIRVVSNQITVNYHWPNRSDR
;
A
#
# COMPACT_ATOMS: atom_id res chain seq x y z
N MET A 1 -22.99 6.55 38.05
CA MET A 1 -22.51 6.49 36.65
C MET A 1 -21.41 5.44 36.60
N ALA A 2 -21.66 4.28 35.99
CA ALA A 2 -20.63 3.26 35.79
C ALA A 2 -19.77 3.67 34.60
N ALA A 3 -18.45 3.80 34.81
CA ALA A 3 -17.50 4.00 33.72
C ALA A 3 -17.41 2.71 32.91
N ALA A 4 -17.71 2.78 31.61
CA ALA A 4 -17.49 1.65 30.72
C ALA A 4 -15.98 1.37 30.61
N PRO A 5 -15.53 0.10 30.69
CA PRO A 5 -14.13 -0.23 30.47
C PRO A 5 -13.77 0.16 29.03
N SER A 6 -12.82 1.07 28.90
CA SER A 6 -12.23 1.39 27.60
C SER A 6 -11.21 0.30 27.31
N THR A 7 -11.56 -0.67 26.47
CA THR A 7 -10.60 -1.64 25.95
C THR A 7 -9.49 -0.90 25.22
N LEU A 8 -8.32 -0.78 25.84
CA LEU A 8 -7.14 -0.19 25.23
C LEU A 8 -6.62 -1.16 24.17
N ALA A 9 -6.87 -0.87 22.90
CA ALA A 9 -6.18 -1.53 21.80
C ALA A 9 -4.73 -1.01 21.74
N ALA A 10 -3.76 -1.91 21.59
CA ALA A 10 -2.41 -1.52 21.28
C ALA A 10 -2.32 -1.23 19.77
N HIS A 11 -1.43 -0.29 19.40
CA HIS A 11 -1.29 0.18 18.03
C HIS A 11 0.16 0.09 17.59
N GLY A 12 0.36 -0.11 16.28
CA GLY A 12 1.67 -0.16 15.68
C GLY A 12 1.62 0.25 14.22
N ALA A 13 2.80 0.48 13.65
CA ALA A 13 2.94 0.76 12.23
C ALA A 13 4.27 0.21 11.72
N TRP A 14 4.26 -0.23 10.46
CA TRP A 14 5.48 -0.50 9.72
C TRP A 14 5.48 0.32 8.45
N SER A 15 6.68 0.69 8.00
CA SER A 15 6.88 1.44 6.76
C SER A 15 7.88 0.73 5.87
N GLY A 16 7.68 0.82 4.57
CA GLY A 16 8.55 0.24 3.56
C GLY A 16 8.76 1.20 2.40
N THR A 17 9.95 1.19 1.83
CA THR A 17 10.28 1.95 0.62
C THR A 17 11.00 1.05 -0.37
N ALA A 18 10.61 1.12 -1.64
CA ALA A 18 11.28 0.40 -2.72
C ALA A 18 11.31 1.22 -4.01
N ALA A 19 12.28 0.94 -4.88
CA ALA A 19 12.29 1.47 -6.23
C ALA A 19 11.10 0.91 -7.03
N GLY A 20 10.64 1.67 -8.03
CA GLY A 20 9.56 1.24 -8.90
C GLY A 20 10.03 0.87 -10.31
N PRO A 21 9.13 0.31 -11.13
CA PRO A 21 9.45 -0.08 -12.49
C PRO A 21 9.57 1.14 -13.41
N GLN A 22 10.09 0.89 -14.61
CA GLN A 22 9.95 1.80 -15.75
C GLN A 22 8.87 1.24 -16.68
N LEU A 23 7.89 2.08 -17.03
CA LEU A 23 6.84 1.74 -17.98
C LEU A 23 7.22 2.28 -19.36
N SER A 24 7.27 1.42 -20.36
CA SER A 24 7.66 1.77 -21.73
C SER A 24 6.57 1.51 -22.76
N VAL A 25 5.59 0.68 -22.44
CA VAL A 25 4.48 0.32 -23.33
C VAL A 25 3.18 0.40 -22.54
N GLY A 26 2.17 1.05 -23.11
CA GLY A 26 0.85 1.14 -22.50
C GLY A 26 0.05 -0.16 -22.68
N LYS A 27 -1.04 -0.31 -21.93
CA LYS A 27 -1.80 -1.56 -21.76
C LYS A 27 -0.98 -2.76 -21.25
N GLN A 28 0.24 -2.53 -20.76
CA GLN A 28 1.03 -3.51 -20.03
C GLN A 28 0.98 -3.23 -18.52
N THR A 29 1.13 -4.29 -17.74
CA THR A 29 1.17 -4.22 -16.28
C THR A 29 2.61 -4.37 -15.80
N TYR A 30 3.03 -3.50 -14.90
CA TYR A 30 4.37 -3.49 -14.32
C TYR A 30 4.29 -3.58 -12.81
N ALA A 31 4.94 -4.58 -12.23
CA ALA A 31 4.97 -4.77 -10.78
C ALA A 31 6.22 -4.12 -10.16
N GLY A 32 6.03 -3.42 -9.06
CA GLY A 32 7.11 -3.01 -8.17
C GLY A 32 7.65 -4.16 -7.33
N GLN A 33 8.72 -3.87 -6.60
CA GLN A 33 9.26 -4.78 -5.60
C GLN A 33 8.25 -4.99 -4.45
N ALA A 34 8.32 -6.15 -3.80
CA ALA A 34 7.51 -6.43 -2.62
C ALA A 34 7.95 -5.57 -1.44
N LEU A 35 6.96 -5.09 -0.69
CA LEU A 35 7.10 -4.39 0.57
C LEU A 35 6.40 -5.21 1.65
N ARG A 36 7.07 -5.41 2.78
CA ARG A 36 6.57 -6.17 3.92
C ARG A 36 7.16 -5.62 5.21
N SER A 37 6.54 -5.94 6.35
CA SER A 37 7.13 -5.66 7.65
C SER A 37 8.47 -6.37 7.80
N SER A 38 9.45 -5.69 8.40
CA SER A 38 10.77 -6.27 8.72
C SER A 38 10.73 -7.21 9.93
N ALA A 39 9.71 -7.06 10.78
CA ALA A 39 9.49 -7.88 11.96
C ALA A 39 8.10 -8.55 11.92
N PRO A 40 7.94 -9.74 12.52
CA PRO A 40 6.63 -10.37 12.67
C PRO A 40 5.65 -9.45 13.40
N LEU A 41 4.43 -9.34 12.89
CA LEU A 41 3.36 -8.60 13.56
C LEU A 41 2.65 -9.48 14.60
N PRO A 42 1.97 -8.88 15.60
CA PRO A 42 1.13 -9.64 16.52
C PRO A 42 0.11 -10.53 15.79
N PRO A 43 -0.17 -11.76 16.27
CA PRO A 43 -1.06 -12.71 15.58
C PRO A 43 -2.47 -12.14 15.33
N ASP A 44 -3.00 -11.39 16.30
CA ASP A 44 -4.33 -10.78 16.26
C ASP A 44 -4.30 -9.33 15.73
N ALA A 45 -3.23 -8.96 15.01
CA ALA A 45 -3.16 -7.66 14.39
C ALA A 45 -4.24 -7.53 13.30
N ALA A 46 -4.89 -6.38 13.26
CA ALA A 46 -5.77 -5.98 12.17
C ALA A 46 -5.30 -4.64 11.61
N LEU A 47 -5.29 -4.53 10.28
CA LEU A 47 -4.99 -3.27 9.62
C LEU A 47 -6.02 -2.22 10.03
N SER A 48 -5.57 -0.97 10.17
CA SER A 48 -6.44 0.17 10.48
C SER A 48 -6.37 1.24 9.39
N ARG A 49 -5.19 1.44 8.81
CA ARG A 49 -4.95 2.44 7.77
C ARG A 49 -3.70 2.13 6.98
N ILE A 50 -3.77 2.37 5.67
CA ILE A 50 -2.57 2.48 4.82
C ILE A 50 -2.39 3.93 4.36
N SER A 51 -1.14 4.34 4.28
CA SER A 51 -0.72 5.60 3.67
C SER A 51 0.37 5.31 2.65
N TRP A 52 0.34 5.96 1.51
CA TRP A 52 1.30 5.73 0.45
C TRP A 52 1.78 7.04 -0.16
N ARG A 53 2.98 6.97 -0.76
CA ARG A 53 3.56 8.03 -1.57
C ARG A 53 4.37 7.40 -2.71
N ILE A 54 4.08 7.82 -3.92
CA ILE A 54 4.74 7.36 -5.14
C ILE A 54 5.41 8.57 -5.79
N THR A 55 6.69 8.43 -6.09
CA THR A 55 7.46 9.47 -6.77
C THR A 55 7.74 9.03 -8.20
N LEU A 56 7.30 9.83 -9.16
CA LEU A 56 7.63 9.67 -10.57
C LEU A 56 8.73 10.67 -10.96
N LEU A 57 9.57 10.30 -11.92
CA LEU A 57 10.59 11.21 -12.46
C LEU A 57 9.97 12.36 -13.26
N THR A 58 8.83 12.10 -13.89
CA THR A 58 8.06 13.05 -14.70
C THR A 58 6.61 13.11 -14.19
N PRO A 59 5.85 14.16 -14.54
CA PRO A 59 4.43 14.22 -14.19
C PRO A 59 3.66 12.97 -14.64
N PRO A 60 2.66 12.52 -13.87
CA PRO A 60 1.86 11.34 -14.23
C PRO A 60 1.12 11.59 -15.56
N PRO A 61 1.22 10.68 -16.54
CA PRO A 61 0.49 10.83 -17.79
C PRO A 61 -1.00 10.53 -17.59
N PRO A 62 -1.86 10.98 -18.52
CA PRO A 62 -3.26 10.58 -18.56
C PRO A 62 -3.41 9.06 -18.63
N GLY A 63 -4.39 8.53 -17.91
CA GLY A 63 -4.67 7.09 -17.89
C GLY A 63 -3.65 6.25 -17.11
N LEU A 64 -2.75 6.85 -16.33
CA LEU A 64 -1.96 6.11 -15.35
C LEU A 64 -2.88 5.48 -14.30
N GLU A 65 -2.86 4.15 -14.25
CA GLU A 65 -3.55 3.35 -13.25
C GLU A 65 -2.54 2.79 -12.26
N ILE A 66 -2.90 2.85 -10.99
CA ILE A 66 -2.07 2.39 -9.89
C ILE A 66 -2.94 1.50 -9.00
N LYS A 67 -2.44 0.32 -8.67
CA LYS A 67 -3.06 -0.60 -7.72
C LYS A 67 -2.05 -0.97 -6.65
N LEU A 68 -2.54 -1.15 -5.43
CA LEU A 68 -1.80 -1.84 -4.38
C LEU A 68 -2.36 -3.24 -4.27
N CYS A 69 -1.51 -4.25 -4.41
CA CYS A 69 -1.92 -5.65 -4.42
C CYS A 69 -1.18 -6.43 -3.35
N SER A 70 -1.91 -7.28 -2.64
CA SER A 70 -1.38 -8.44 -1.94
C SER A 70 -1.53 -9.69 -2.81
N VAL A 71 -1.25 -10.86 -2.24
CA VAL A 71 -1.52 -12.16 -2.88
C VAL A 71 -3.03 -12.40 -3.03
N THR A 72 -3.84 -11.86 -2.12
CA THR A 72 -5.27 -12.18 -1.99
C THR A 72 -6.16 -11.15 -2.67
N ALA A 73 -5.74 -9.88 -2.74
CA ALA A 73 -6.57 -8.80 -3.27
C ALA A 73 -5.75 -7.65 -3.87
N CYS A 74 -6.43 -6.80 -4.62
CA CYS A 74 -5.90 -5.52 -5.12
C CYS A 74 -6.90 -4.40 -4.84
N ILE A 75 -6.38 -3.22 -4.51
CA ILE A 75 -7.17 -1.99 -4.42
C ILE A 75 -6.61 -0.93 -5.38
N PRO A 76 -7.47 -0.17 -6.07
CA PRO A 76 -7.02 0.99 -6.85
C PRO A 76 -6.55 2.12 -5.95
N LEU A 77 -5.53 2.85 -6.40
CA LEU A 77 -5.02 4.06 -5.76
C LEU A 77 -5.32 5.26 -6.67
N ASP A 78 -6.15 6.17 -6.16
CA ASP A 78 -6.70 7.28 -6.97
C ASP A 78 -5.67 8.39 -7.22
N ARG A 79 -4.56 8.40 -6.46
CA ARG A 79 -3.54 9.45 -6.47
C ARG A 79 -2.17 8.87 -6.13
N LEU A 80 -1.10 9.56 -6.54
CA LEU A 80 0.28 9.19 -6.21
C LEU A 80 0.57 9.24 -4.70
N THR A 81 -0.10 10.11 -3.97
CA THR A 81 0.01 10.23 -2.51
C THR A 81 -1.38 10.19 -1.91
N GLY A 82 -1.56 9.39 -0.85
CA GLY A 82 -2.86 9.26 -0.22
C GLY A 82 -2.85 8.34 0.99
N GLN A 83 -4.04 8.15 1.55
CA GLN A 83 -4.32 7.20 2.60
C GLN A 83 -5.69 6.57 2.40
N LYS A 84 -5.87 5.34 2.87
CA LYS A 84 -7.16 4.65 2.93
C LYS A 84 -7.29 3.99 4.30
N ALA A 85 -8.44 4.19 4.92
CA ALA A 85 -8.82 3.52 6.17
C ALA A 85 -9.56 2.22 5.85
N VAL A 86 -9.77 1.39 6.88
CA VAL A 86 -10.53 0.15 6.79
C VAL A 86 -11.98 0.33 6.30
N PRO A 87 -12.57 -0.71 5.67
CA PRO A 87 -12.04 -2.06 5.48
C PRO A 87 -10.98 -2.15 4.37
N LEU A 88 -9.90 -2.88 4.64
CA LEU A 88 -8.85 -3.19 3.68
C LEU A 88 -8.81 -4.71 3.46
N PRO A 89 -8.68 -5.20 2.22
CA PRO A 89 -8.76 -6.62 1.91
C PRO A 89 -7.40 -7.33 2.09
N PHE A 90 -6.53 -6.81 2.95
CA PHE A 90 -5.17 -7.33 3.14
C PHE A 90 -4.97 -7.88 4.54
N SER A 91 -4.22 -8.96 4.63
CA SER A 91 -3.73 -9.45 5.92
C SER A 91 -2.52 -8.61 6.37
N PRO A 92 -2.33 -8.35 7.68
CA PRO A 92 -1.23 -7.53 8.17
C PRO A 92 0.18 -8.03 7.79
N ASN A 93 0.33 -9.36 7.66
CA ASN A 93 1.59 -10.04 7.37
C ASN A 93 1.83 -10.31 5.87
N GLU A 94 0.93 -9.87 4.99
CA GLU A 94 1.08 -10.09 3.54
C GLU A 94 2.12 -9.16 2.93
N GLU A 95 2.79 -9.64 1.87
CA GLU A 95 3.58 -8.77 1.00
C GLU A 95 2.66 -7.90 0.15
N LEU A 96 3.02 -6.62 0.03
CA LEU A 96 2.31 -5.64 -0.78
C LEU A 96 3.16 -5.19 -1.95
N ARG A 97 2.55 -5.04 -3.12
CA ARG A 97 3.19 -4.59 -4.36
C ARG A 97 2.38 -3.47 -5.00
N PHE A 98 3.08 -2.44 -5.45
CA PHE A 98 2.49 -1.43 -6.33
C PHE A 98 2.50 -1.96 -7.75
N ILE A 99 1.34 -1.94 -8.39
CA ILE A 99 1.12 -2.40 -9.76
C ILE A 99 0.72 -1.19 -10.60
N TYR A 100 1.38 -1.03 -11.74
CA TYR A 100 1.23 0.12 -12.62
C TYR A 100 0.78 -0.31 -14.01
N ALA A 101 -0.11 0.47 -14.60
CA ALA A 101 -0.46 0.37 -16.02
C ALA A 101 -0.75 1.77 -16.56
N VAL A 102 -0.66 1.94 -17.88
CA VAL A 102 -1.19 3.15 -18.54
C VAL A 102 -2.20 2.72 -19.58
N ASN A 103 -3.41 3.26 -19.47
CA ASN A 103 -4.47 3.01 -20.44
C ASN A 103 -4.26 3.84 -21.72
N ALA A 104 -3.19 3.52 -22.44
CA ALA A 104 -2.86 4.05 -23.76
C ALA A 104 -2.28 2.90 -24.61
N PRO A 105 -2.57 2.79 -25.91
CA PRO A 105 -1.96 1.78 -26.76
C PRO A 105 -0.52 2.17 -27.15
N GLY A 106 0.32 1.16 -27.41
CA GLY A 106 1.64 1.36 -28.02
C GLY A 106 2.71 1.87 -27.06
N GLN A 107 3.80 2.41 -27.62
CA GLN A 107 4.96 2.87 -26.86
C GLN A 107 4.65 4.18 -26.11
N LEU A 108 5.02 4.22 -24.83
CA LEU A 108 4.95 5.43 -24.02
C LEU A 108 6.14 6.33 -24.35
N LYS A 109 5.85 7.58 -24.76
CA LYS A 109 6.86 8.59 -25.11
C LYS A 109 6.56 9.89 -24.36
N PRO A 110 7.39 10.28 -23.38
CA PRO A 110 8.52 9.53 -22.82
C PRO A 110 8.07 8.29 -22.02
N PRO A 111 8.98 7.33 -21.75
CA PRO A 111 8.71 6.28 -20.77
C PRO A 111 8.51 6.89 -19.38
N ILE A 112 7.73 6.22 -18.54
CA ILE A 112 7.46 6.67 -17.17
C ILE A 112 8.42 5.94 -16.24
N ARG A 113 9.17 6.69 -15.43
CA ARG A 113 10.04 6.12 -14.41
C ARG A 113 9.46 6.33 -13.03
N VAL A 114 9.12 5.23 -12.34
CA VAL A 114 8.76 5.25 -10.93
C VAL A 114 10.05 5.24 -10.10
N VAL A 115 10.34 6.35 -9.44
CA VAL A 115 11.57 6.54 -8.66
C VAL A 115 11.46 5.85 -7.31
N SER A 116 10.34 6.03 -6.62
CA SER A 116 10.11 5.40 -5.31
C SER A 116 8.65 5.10 -5.04
N ASN A 117 8.44 4.01 -4.32
CA ASN A 117 7.18 3.57 -3.74
C ASN A 117 7.37 3.53 -2.23
N GLN A 118 6.59 4.31 -1.50
CA GLN A 118 6.59 4.34 -0.04
C GLN A 118 5.22 3.92 0.45
N ILE A 119 5.19 3.08 1.47
CA ILE A 119 3.98 2.69 2.17
C ILE A 119 4.21 2.74 3.67
N THR A 120 3.17 3.11 4.40
CA THR A 120 3.06 2.94 5.84
C THR A 120 1.75 2.23 6.14
N VAL A 121 1.84 1.14 6.88
CA VAL A 121 0.72 0.29 7.24
C VAL A 121 0.55 0.36 8.74
N ASN A 122 -0.57 0.92 9.16
CA ASN A 122 -0.97 1.02 10.56
C ASN A 122 -1.86 -0.16 10.89
N TYR A 123 -1.64 -0.72 12.07
CA TYR A 123 -2.38 -1.85 12.59
C TYR A 123 -2.63 -1.69 14.09
N HIS A 124 -3.55 -2.48 14.61
CA HIS A 124 -3.90 -2.52 16.02
C HIS A 124 -4.17 -3.96 16.44
N TRP A 125 -4.04 -4.26 17.73
CA TRP A 125 -4.34 -5.57 18.28
C TRP A 125 -4.86 -5.43 19.73
N PRO A 126 -5.60 -6.42 20.25
CA PRO A 126 -6.07 -6.39 21.63
C PRO A 126 -4.90 -6.41 22.61
N ASN A 127 -4.87 -5.50 23.58
CA ASN A 127 -3.88 -5.58 24.65
C ASN A 127 -4.28 -6.74 25.59
N ARG A 128 -3.47 -7.80 25.64
CA ARG A 128 -3.74 -8.99 26.47
C ARG A 128 -3.58 -8.77 27.98
N SER A 129 -3.37 -7.53 28.43
CA SER A 129 -3.26 -7.18 29.86
C SER A 129 -4.61 -7.07 30.58
N ASP A 130 -5.73 -7.31 29.89
CA ASP A 130 -7.11 -7.26 30.44
C ASP A 130 -7.80 -8.64 30.42
N ARG A 131 -7.03 -9.73 30.60
CA ARG A 131 -7.56 -11.08 30.83
C ARG A 131 -6.85 -11.75 31.98
#